data_AF-A0A1W1IHI7-F1
#
_entry.id   AF-A0A1W1IHI7-F1
#
_cell.length_a   1.000
_cell.length_b   1.000
_cell.length_c   1.000
_cell.angle_alpha   90.00
_cell.angle_beta   90.00
_cell.angle_gamma   90.00
#
_symmetry.space_group_name_H-M   'P 1'
#
loop_
_entity.id
_entity.type
_entity.pdbx_description
1 polymer ?
#
loop_
_entity_poly.entity_id
_entity_poly.type
_entity_poly.pdbx_seq_one_letter_code
_entity_poly.pdbx_strand_id
1 'polypeptide(L)'
;MNDTIFDFLRSYVPSDKRDPKEDYLTQLFAWLLIKVKGLDLKYCEYLLKKIPNSTFTVTDSDTITVETQRTLDNGKRIDLLIKVNENGFICEHKIYSMLSPNQIMNYSSMAPSIGKGQFHTVLITLGTYQWTQPADVRILWSSLYRDFLQMEIKNYVDDSVDYFMLDQTLNFMQNNSLGTYGEITPGAIAGYWETFGLKNVVNNLVENLRVREWDSKCKNLQHCNTQGFTEPIFRKERWGRVGLEMYSNWSPGIFAGILWDYSNHGIEPLNEKNGGPDVVILVDLPEVGYAQVTSTQACTDYFQKLNQNHGDFDLIHFPEPKDHWRLIVLRKSLGDVLQGKQGQKEQENALYETFCDGIKLLTKDGDLGRLNW
;
A
#
# COMPACT_ATOMS: atom_id res chain seq x y z
N MET A 1 2.87 -30.25 -9.44
CA MET A 1 2.74 -30.30 -7.98
C MET A 1 1.43 -29.63 -7.64
N ASN A 2 0.68 -30.12 -6.65
CA ASN A 2 -0.47 -29.37 -6.14
C ASN A 2 0.10 -28.26 -5.25
N ASP A 3 0.39 -27.11 -5.85
CA ASP A 3 0.76 -25.93 -5.09
C ASP A 3 -0.37 -25.65 -4.08
N THR A 4 -0.04 -25.31 -2.83
CA THR A 4 -1.07 -24.84 -1.90
C THR A 4 -1.51 -23.43 -2.30
N ILE A 5 -2.68 -22.97 -1.83
CA ILE A 5 -3.09 -21.57 -2.04
C ILE A 5 -2.00 -20.59 -1.56
N PHE A 6 -1.31 -20.91 -0.46
CA PHE A 6 -0.23 -20.06 0.06
C PHE A 6 1.00 -20.06 -0.85
N ASP A 7 1.37 -21.21 -1.42
CA ASP A 7 2.48 -21.28 -2.38
C ASP A 7 2.12 -20.55 -3.68
N PHE A 8 0.88 -20.65 -4.13
CA PHE A 8 0.39 -19.93 -5.31
C PHE A 8 0.38 -18.41 -5.08
N LEU A 9 -0.14 -17.96 -3.94
CA LEU A 9 -0.12 -16.53 -3.58
C LEU A 9 1.32 -16.03 -3.40
N ARG A 10 2.23 -16.84 -2.84
CA ARG A 10 3.66 -16.52 -2.67
C ARG A 10 4.51 -16.68 -3.93
N SER A 11 4.01 -17.33 -4.98
CA SER A 11 4.71 -17.40 -6.28
C SER A 11 4.90 -16.01 -6.89
N TYR A 12 4.14 -15.03 -6.40
CA TYR A 12 4.43 -13.63 -6.60
C TYR A 12 5.64 -13.17 -5.76
N VAL A 13 6.58 -12.51 -6.43
CA VAL A 13 7.66 -11.77 -5.78
C VAL A 13 7.21 -10.31 -5.65
N PRO A 14 6.95 -9.81 -4.43
CA PRO A 14 6.74 -8.39 -4.18
C PRO A 14 7.86 -7.58 -4.81
N SER A 15 7.48 -6.60 -5.63
CA SER A 15 8.42 -5.62 -6.13
C SER A 15 8.04 -4.26 -5.59
N ASP A 16 9.06 -3.48 -5.27
CA ASP A 16 8.94 -2.13 -4.74
C ASP A 16 8.20 -1.13 -5.64
N LYS A 17 7.96 -1.52 -6.90
CA LYS A 17 7.28 -0.73 -7.94
C LYS A 17 5.80 -1.08 -8.13
N ARG A 18 5.26 -2.03 -7.36
CA ARG A 18 3.89 -2.54 -7.53
C ARG A 18 3.16 -2.53 -6.21
N ASP A 19 1.86 -2.27 -6.29
CA ASP A 19 0.98 -2.38 -5.13
C ASP A 19 0.77 -3.88 -4.82
N PRO A 20 1.26 -4.38 -3.67
CA PRO A 20 1.09 -5.78 -3.30
C PRO A 20 -0.38 -6.18 -3.19
N LYS A 21 -1.31 -5.23 -2.97
CA LYS A 21 -2.76 -5.50 -2.92
C LYS A 21 -3.31 -5.84 -4.31
N GLU A 22 -2.87 -5.15 -5.37
CA GLU A 22 -3.30 -5.42 -6.75
C GLU A 22 -2.83 -6.79 -7.22
N ASP A 23 -1.55 -7.11 -6.98
CA ASP A 23 -0.97 -8.39 -7.36
C ASP A 23 -1.56 -9.54 -6.53
N TYR A 24 -1.75 -9.35 -5.21
CA TYR A 24 -2.40 -10.34 -4.35
C TYR A 24 -3.83 -10.65 -4.82
N LEU A 25 -4.63 -9.62 -5.12
CA LEU A 25 -5.99 -9.79 -5.60
C LEU A 25 -6.02 -10.52 -6.94
N THR A 26 -5.09 -10.20 -7.84
CA THR A 26 -4.93 -10.89 -9.12
C THR A 26 -4.65 -12.37 -8.93
N GLN A 27 -3.73 -12.71 -8.03
CA GLN A 27 -3.40 -14.11 -7.72
C GLN A 27 -4.57 -14.84 -7.06
N LEU A 28 -5.23 -14.21 -6.08
CA LEU A 28 -6.40 -14.79 -5.43
C LEU A 28 -7.52 -15.06 -6.46
N PHE A 29 -7.77 -14.11 -7.36
CA PHE A 29 -8.79 -14.26 -8.38
C PHE A 29 -8.42 -15.35 -9.41
N ALA A 30 -7.18 -15.41 -9.86
CA ALA A 30 -6.70 -16.49 -10.73
C ALA A 30 -6.83 -17.86 -10.08
N TRP A 31 -6.49 -17.97 -8.79
CA TRP A 31 -6.63 -19.19 -8.02
C TRP A 31 -8.09 -19.67 -7.99
N LEU A 32 -9.04 -18.77 -7.78
CA LEU A 32 -10.46 -19.11 -7.84
C LEU A 32 -10.84 -19.69 -9.21
N LEU A 33 -10.45 -19.03 -10.31
CA LEU A 33 -10.76 -19.51 -11.66
C LEU A 33 -10.15 -20.90 -11.91
N ILE A 34 -8.97 -21.18 -11.38
CA ILE A 34 -8.28 -22.48 -11.55
C ILE A 34 -8.90 -23.58 -10.68
N LYS A 35 -9.37 -23.27 -9.48
CA LYS A 35 -9.73 -24.28 -8.45
C LYS A 35 -11.22 -24.46 -8.24
N VAL A 36 -12.02 -23.41 -8.38
CA VAL A 36 -13.48 -23.49 -8.22
C VAL A 36 -14.07 -24.09 -9.49
N LYS A 37 -14.72 -25.24 -9.37
CA LYS A 37 -15.16 -26.02 -10.52
C LYS A 37 -16.12 -25.23 -11.42
N GLY A 38 -15.71 -24.98 -12.67
CA GLY A 38 -16.52 -24.33 -13.70
C GLY A 38 -16.61 -22.80 -13.58
N LEU A 39 -15.93 -22.20 -12.60
CA LEU A 39 -15.95 -20.75 -12.42
C LEU A 39 -15.22 -20.02 -13.57
N ASP A 40 -14.15 -20.62 -14.11
CA ASP A 40 -13.43 -20.16 -15.29
C ASP A 40 -14.33 -20.02 -16.53
N LEU A 41 -15.13 -21.05 -16.82
CA LEU A 41 -16.12 -21.03 -17.89
C LEU A 41 -17.16 -19.94 -17.66
N LYS A 42 -17.75 -19.89 -16.45
CA LYS A 42 -18.76 -18.89 -16.09
C LYS A 42 -18.21 -17.47 -16.19
N TYR A 43 -16.95 -17.28 -15.83
CA TYR A 43 -16.29 -15.99 -15.95
C TYR A 43 -16.05 -15.59 -17.41
N CYS A 44 -15.63 -16.52 -18.26
CA CYS A 44 -15.52 -16.29 -19.70
C CYS A 44 -16.88 -15.90 -20.31
N GLU A 45 -17.96 -16.62 -19.97
CA GLU A 45 -19.33 -16.29 -20.38
C GLU A 45 -19.75 -14.88 -19.90
N TYR A 46 -19.42 -14.54 -18.65
CA TYR A 46 -19.70 -13.22 -18.07
C TYR A 46 -18.99 -12.09 -18.83
N LEU A 47 -17.73 -12.30 -19.24
CA LEU A 47 -16.97 -11.33 -20.03
C LEU A 47 -17.52 -11.20 -21.46
N LEU A 48 -17.82 -12.31 -22.14
CA LEU A 48 -18.34 -12.30 -23.51
C LEU A 48 -19.67 -11.55 -23.61
N LYS A 49 -20.54 -11.66 -22.61
CA LYS A 49 -21.81 -10.90 -22.54
C LYS A 49 -21.61 -9.38 -22.54
N LYS A 50 -20.42 -8.89 -22.22
CA LYS A 50 -20.08 -7.46 -22.17
C LYS A 50 -19.38 -6.98 -23.44
N ILE A 51 -19.08 -7.87 -24.38
CA ILE A 51 -18.42 -7.54 -25.64
C ILE A 51 -19.48 -7.55 -26.74
N PRO A 52 -19.86 -6.37 -27.29
CA PRO A 52 -20.83 -6.31 -28.36
C PRO A 52 -20.31 -7.05 -29.59
N ASN A 53 -21.14 -7.90 -30.19
CA ASN A 53 -20.86 -8.58 -31.45
C ASN A 53 -19.61 -9.50 -31.44
N SER A 54 -19.21 -10.03 -30.28
CA SER A 54 -18.14 -11.03 -30.27
C SER A 54 -18.57 -12.32 -30.98
N THR A 55 -17.71 -12.83 -31.84
CA THR A 55 -17.83 -14.15 -32.47
C THR A 55 -17.19 -15.26 -31.63
N PHE A 56 -16.46 -14.88 -30.58
CA PHE A 56 -15.84 -15.81 -29.66
C PHE A 56 -16.91 -16.39 -28.72
N THR A 57 -17.05 -17.71 -28.75
CA THR A 57 -17.90 -18.48 -27.83
C THR A 57 -17.06 -19.40 -26.96
N VAL A 58 -17.56 -19.71 -25.77
CA VAL A 58 -16.96 -20.68 -24.85
C VAL A 58 -17.99 -21.75 -24.50
N THR A 59 -17.52 -22.99 -24.34
CA THR A 59 -18.32 -24.20 -24.08
C THR A 59 -17.61 -25.09 -23.06
N ASP A 60 -18.35 -26.03 -22.46
CA ASP A 60 -17.79 -27.01 -21.50
C ASP A 60 -16.69 -27.90 -22.09
N SER A 61 -16.59 -28.00 -23.42
CA SER A 61 -15.56 -28.80 -24.11
C SER A 61 -14.25 -28.03 -24.37
N ASP A 62 -14.24 -26.73 -24.15
CA ASP A 62 -13.06 -25.91 -24.42
C ASP A 62 -12.00 -26.06 -23.33
N THR A 63 -10.73 -25.99 -23.73
CA THR A 63 -9.63 -25.98 -22.77
C THR A 63 -9.38 -24.56 -22.30
N ILE A 64 -9.69 -24.29 -21.03
CA ILE A 64 -9.44 -23.00 -20.40
C ILE A 64 -8.17 -23.07 -19.56
N THR A 65 -7.27 -22.11 -19.78
CA THR A 65 -6.04 -21.95 -18.98
C THR A 65 -5.95 -20.53 -18.45
N VAL A 66 -5.48 -20.42 -17.22
CA VAL A 66 -5.35 -19.16 -16.50
C VAL A 66 -3.90 -18.99 -16.11
N GLU A 67 -3.27 -17.92 -16.60
CA GLU A 67 -1.87 -17.59 -16.37
C GLU A 67 -1.81 -16.19 -15.75
N THR A 68 -1.05 -16.01 -14.68
CA THR A 68 -0.79 -14.69 -14.11
C THR A 68 0.62 -14.23 -14.43
N GLN A 69 0.83 -12.92 -14.43
CA GLN A 69 2.16 -12.33 -14.55
C GLN A 69 2.96 -12.76 -15.79
N ARG A 70 2.27 -13.06 -16.90
CA ARG A 70 2.94 -13.47 -18.14
C ARG A 70 3.75 -12.31 -18.71
N THR A 71 5.05 -12.50 -18.83
CA THR A 71 5.94 -11.57 -19.52
C THR A 71 5.83 -11.76 -21.03
N LEU A 72 5.59 -10.68 -21.74
CA LEU A 72 5.58 -10.60 -23.19
C LEU A 72 6.98 -10.31 -23.73
N ASP A 73 7.17 -10.50 -25.04
CA ASP A 73 8.49 -10.39 -25.69
C ASP A 73 9.14 -9.00 -25.53
N ASN A 74 8.35 -7.96 -25.31
CA ASN A 74 8.84 -6.59 -25.06
C ASN A 74 9.12 -6.29 -23.57
N GLY A 75 9.11 -7.31 -22.71
CA GLY A 75 9.33 -7.19 -21.28
C GLY A 75 8.12 -6.64 -20.49
N LYS A 76 6.99 -6.34 -21.14
CA LYS A 76 5.75 -5.97 -20.45
C LYS A 76 5.10 -7.20 -19.84
N ARG A 77 4.44 -7.01 -18.70
CA ARG A 77 3.78 -8.09 -17.97
C ARG A 77 2.28 -7.90 -18.01
N ILE A 78 1.55 -8.98 -18.28
CA ILE A 78 0.09 -9.04 -18.16
C ILE A 78 -0.25 -9.51 -16.75
N ASP A 79 -1.23 -8.87 -16.10
CA ASP A 79 -1.65 -9.27 -14.76
C ASP A 79 -2.30 -10.66 -14.78
N LEU A 80 -3.30 -10.84 -15.65
CA LEU A 80 -4.01 -12.10 -15.82
C LEU A 80 -4.30 -12.37 -17.31
N LEU A 81 -3.97 -13.56 -17.79
CA LEU A 81 -4.27 -14.05 -19.12
C LEU A 81 -5.15 -15.29 -19.01
N ILE A 82 -6.30 -15.26 -19.66
CA ILE A 82 -7.19 -16.41 -19.78
C ILE A 82 -7.18 -16.84 -21.24
N LYS A 83 -6.77 -18.08 -21.54
CA LYS A 83 -6.90 -18.64 -22.89
C LYS A 83 -8.02 -19.65 -22.93
N VAL A 84 -8.78 -19.62 -24.00
CA VAL A 84 -9.81 -20.59 -24.36
C VAL A 84 -9.46 -21.12 -25.74
N ASN A 85 -8.82 -22.28 -25.79
CA ASN A 85 -8.14 -22.78 -26.99
C ASN A 85 -7.19 -21.72 -27.59
N GLU A 86 -7.49 -21.20 -28.79
CA GLU A 86 -6.71 -20.16 -29.48
C GLU A 86 -7.16 -18.72 -29.18
N ASN A 87 -8.32 -18.55 -28.54
CA ASN A 87 -8.89 -17.24 -28.16
C ASN A 87 -8.54 -16.91 -26.70
N GLY A 88 -8.86 -15.70 -26.24
CA GLY A 88 -8.70 -15.39 -24.82
C GLY A 88 -9.02 -13.97 -24.37
N PHE A 89 -8.65 -13.71 -23.12
CA PHE A 89 -8.81 -12.44 -22.44
C PHE A 89 -7.49 -11.99 -21.84
N ILE A 90 -7.10 -10.76 -22.13
CA ILE A 90 -5.93 -10.10 -21.54
C ILE A 90 -6.45 -9.13 -20.49
N CYS A 91 -6.30 -9.49 -19.21
CA CYS A 91 -6.88 -8.78 -18.09
C CYS A 91 -5.82 -7.91 -17.39
N GLU A 92 -6.17 -6.65 -17.18
CA GLU A 92 -5.41 -5.68 -16.39
C GLU A 92 -6.22 -5.30 -15.15
N HIS A 93 -5.60 -5.34 -13.98
CA HIS A 93 -6.25 -5.08 -12.71
C HIS A 93 -5.68 -3.81 -12.06
N LYS A 94 -6.57 -2.94 -11.57
CA LYS A 94 -6.20 -1.72 -10.84
C LYS A 94 -7.06 -1.57 -9.60
N ILE A 95 -6.44 -1.20 -8.49
CA ILE A 95 -7.14 -0.83 -7.24
C ILE A 95 -6.85 0.64 -6.96
N TYR A 96 -5.61 0.97 -6.57
CA TYR A 96 -5.22 2.34 -6.21
C TYR A 96 -4.30 2.98 -7.25
N SER A 97 -3.63 2.19 -8.09
CA SER A 97 -2.78 2.73 -9.14
C SER A 97 -3.57 3.16 -10.38
N MET A 98 -3.02 4.13 -11.12
CA MET A 98 -3.53 4.52 -12.43
C MET A 98 -2.87 3.67 -13.52
N LEU A 99 -3.54 3.52 -14.66
CA LEU A 99 -2.95 2.88 -15.83
C LEU A 99 -1.70 3.63 -16.30
N SER A 100 -0.63 2.89 -16.58
CA SER A 100 0.55 3.48 -17.24
C SER A 100 0.23 3.89 -18.69
N PRO A 101 0.90 4.89 -19.26
CA PRO A 101 0.61 5.36 -20.62
C PRO A 101 0.61 4.22 -21.66
N ASN A 102 -0.46 4.17 -22.46
CA ASN A 102 -0.66 3.22 -23.56
C ASN A 102 -0.69 1.73 -23.15
N GLN A 103 -0.82 1.41 -21.87
CA GLN A 103 -0.78 0.04 -21.35
C GLN A 103 -1.77 -0.90 -22.05
N ILE A 104 -3.04 -0.53 -22.16
CA ILE A 104 -4.05 -1.41 -22.79
C ILE A 104 -3.82 -1.54 -24.30
N MET A 105 -3.46 -0.44 -24.96
CA MET A 105 -3.14 -0.47 -26.40
C MET A 105 -1.92 -1.35 -26.71
N ASN A 106 -0.94 -1.42 -25.80
CA ASN A 106 0.19 -2.33 -25.94
C ASN A 106 -0.27 -3.79 -25.89
N TYR A 107 -1.23 -4.14 -25.02
CA TYR A 107 -1.78 -5.50 -24.97
C TYR A 107 -2.55 -5.85 -26.24
N SER A 108 -3.40 -4.95 -26.73
CA SER A 108 -4.13 -5.17 -27.99
C SER A 108 -3.19 -5.38 -29.18
N SER A 109 -2.12 -4.58 -29.30
CA SER A 109 -1.15 -4.73 -30.40
C SER A 109 -0.31 -6.00 -30.31
N MET A 110 -0.19 -6.59 -29.11
CA MET A 110 0.57 -7.82 -28.85
C MET A 110 -0.28 -9.08 -28.84
N ALA A 111 -1.60 -9.00 -28.95
CA ALA A 111 -2.48 -10.16 -29.07
C ALA A 111 -1.97 -11.24 -30.08
N PRO A 112 -1.45 -10.88 -31.27
CA PRO A 112 -0.92 -11.87 -32.21
C PRO A 112 0.31 -12.65 -31.71
N SER A 113 1.06 -12.13 -30.73
CA SER A 113 2.19 -12.84 -30.09
C SER A 113 1.73 -13.82 -29.00
N ILE A 114 0.50 -13.67 -28.52
CA ILE A 114 -0.06 -14.48 -27.43
C ILE A 114 -0.74 -15.74 -27.98
N GLY A 115 -1.44 -15.62 -29.12
CA GLY A 115 -2.13 -16.70 -29.82
C GLY A 115 -2.68 -16.24 -31.16
N LYS A 116 -3.17 -17.18 -31.98
CA LYS A 116 -3.68 -16.89 -33.33
C LYS A 116 -5.16 -16.51 -33.38
N GLY A 117 -5.90 -16.72 -32.29
CA GLY A 117 -7.32 -16.41 -32.21
C GLY A 117 -7.61 -14.97 -31.76
N GLN A 118 -8.86 -14.76 -31.37
CA GLN A 118 -9.39 -13.48 -30.92
C GLN A 118 -9.05 -13.26 -29.43
N PHE A 119 -8.33 -12.19 -29.13
CA PHE A 119 -8.06 -11.76 -27.76
C PHE A 119 -8.76 -10.44 -27.46
N HIS A 120 -9.43 -10.40 -26.31
CA HIS A 120 -10.10 -9.20 -25.81
C HIS A 120 -9.40 -8.66 -24.56
N THR A 121 -9.26 -7.34 -24.50
CA THR A 121 -8.73 -6.63 -23.35
C THR A 121 -9.81 -6.43 -22.30
N VAL A 122 -9.51 -6.79 -21.06
CA VAL A 122 -10.40 -6.63 -19.90
C VAL A 122 -9.70 -5.72 -18.91
N LEU A 123 -10.37 -4.65 -18.52
CA LEU A 123 -9.88 -3.72 -17.52
C LEU A 123 -10.80 -3.76 -16.30
N ILE A 124 -10.26 -4.20 -15.16
CA ILE A 124 -10.94 -4.23 -13.87
C ILE A 124 -10.38 -3.14 -12.97
N THR A 125 -11.21 -2.20 -12.52
CA THR A 125 -10.77 -1.05 -11.73
C THR A 125 -11.58 -0.85 -10.45
N LEU A 126 -11.07 -0.04 -9.52
CA LEU A 126 -11.82 0.37 -8.33
C LEU A 126 -12.94 1.36 -8.70
N GLY A 127 -12.63 2.31 -9.58
CA GLY A 127 -13.60 3.32 -10.03
C GLY A 127 -13.50 3.64 -11.53
N THR A 128 -14.54 4.28 -12.05
CA THR A 128 -14.61 4.69 -13.47
C THR A 128 -13.61 5.79 -13.82
N TYR A 129 -13.12 6.54 -12.83
CA TYR A 129 -12.06 7.53 -13.01
C TYR A 129 -10.73 6.92 -13.49
N GLN A 130 -10.52 5.61 -13.28
CA GLN A 130 -9.36 4.87 -13.78
C GLN A 130 -9.50 4.41 -15.24
N TRP A 131 -10.68 4.56 -15.86
CA TRP A 131 -10.93 4.17 -17.27
C TRP A 131 -10.36 5.20 -18.26
N THR A 132 -9.08 5.50 -18.13
CA THR A 132 -8.34 6.48 -18.93
C THR A 132 -7.96 5.96 -20.32
N GLN A 133 -8.09 4.64 -20.55
CA GLN A 133 -7.78 3.99 -21.82
C GLN A 133 -8.95 3.09 -22.26
N PRO A 134 -9.17 2.94 -23.57
CA PRO A 134 -10.18 2.02 -24.09
C PRO A 134 -9.75 0.57 -23.84
N ALA A 135 -10.71 -0.27 -23.46
CA ALA A 135 -10.60 -1.73 -23.38
C ALA A 135 -11.91 -2.34 -23.90
N ASP A 136 -11.87 -3.59 -24.40
CA ASP A 136 -13.04 -4.29 -24.91
C ASP A 136 -14.10 -4.50 -23.81
N VAL A 137 -13.62 -4.83 -22.60
CA VAL A 137 -14.44 -4.93 -21.39
C VAL A 137 -13.88 -4.00 -20.32
N ARG A 138 -14.74 -3.20 -19.71
CA ARG A 138 -14.41 -2.39 -18.53
C ARG A 138 -15.40 -2.73 -17.41
N ILE A 139 -14.88 -3.19 -16.28
CA ILE A 139 -15.69 -3.56 -15.11
C ILE A 139 -15.09 -2.95 -13.84
N LEU A 140 -15.96 -2.69 -12.87
CA LEU A 140 -15.51 -2.32 -11.52
C LEU A 140 -15.36 -3.59 -10.68
N TRP A 141 -14.41 -3.61 -9.74
CA TRP A 141 -14.31 -4.66 -8.73
C TRP A 141 -15.63 -4.86 -7.98
N SER A 142 -16.32 -3.76 -7.65
CA SER A 142 -17.63 -3.77 -7.00
C SER A 142 -18.72 -4.43 -7.86
N SER A 143 -18.67 -4.26 -9.18
CA SER A 143 -19.57 -4.94 -10.11
C SER A 143 -19.20 -6.40 -10.29
N LEU A 144 -17.92 -6.76 -10.34
CA LEU A 144 -17.49 -8.18 -10.36
C LEU A 144 -17.94 -8.91 -9.10
N TYR A 145 -17.77 -8.29 -7.94
CA TYR A 145 -18.25 -8.78 -6.65
C TYR A 145 -19.77 -9.04 -6.69
N ARG A 146 -20.56 -8.02 -7.03
CA ARG A 146 -22.03 -8.07 -6.96
C ARG A 146 -22.67 -8.89 -8.09
N ASP A 147 -22.24 -8.64 -9.32
CA ASP A 147 -22.93 -9.13 -10.53
C ASP A 147 -22.42 -10.49 -11.00
N PHE A 148 -21.27 -10.95 -10.49
CA PHE A 148 -20.70 -12.25 -10.81
C PHE A 148 -20.51 -13.10 -9.56
N LEU A 149 -19.56 -12.79 -8.68
CA LEU A 149 -19.18 -13.68 -7.58
C LEU A 149 -20.33 -13.95 -6.59
N GLN A 150 -21.08 -12.92 -6.19
CA GLN A 150 -22.25 -13.08 -5.31
C GLN A 150 -23.42 -13.84 -5.96
N MET A 151 -23.48 -13.87 -7.28
CA MET A 151 -24.50 -14.65 -7.99
C MET A 151 -24.03 -16.10 -8.15
N GLU A 152 -22.77 -16.31 -8.50
CA GLU A 152 -22.20 -17.64 -8.70
C GLU A 152 -22.12 -18.45 -7.42
N ILE A 153 -21.77 -17.85 -6.27
CA ILE A 153 -21.66 -18.58 -5.00
C ILE A 153 -22.97 -19.32 -4.62
N LYS A 154 -24.13 -18.81 -5.04
CA LYS A 154 -25.45 -19.42 -4.80
C LYS A 154 -25.65 -20.76 -5.53
N ASN A 155 -24.80 -21.06 -6.51
CA ASN A 155 -24.83 -22.31 -7.26
C ASN A 155 -23.99 -23.42 -6.59
N TYR A 156 -23.28 -23.11 -5.50
CA TYR A 156 -22.43 -24.07 -4.77
C TYR A 156 -23.08 -24.43 -3.43
N VAL A 157 -22.79 -25.64 -2.94
CA VAL A 157 -23.30 -26.13 -1.65
C VAL A 157 -22.51 -25.49 -0.52
N ASP A 158 -23.18 -24.94 0.50
CA ASP A 158 -22.59 -24.16 1.61
C ASP A 158 -21.37 -24.83 2.30
N ASP A 159 -21.35 -26.16 2.40
CA ASP A 159 -20.24 -26.91 3.04
C ASP A 159 -19.15 -27.40 2.05
N SER A 160 -19.23 -27.02 0.77
CA SER A 160 -18.24 -27.41 -0.23
C SER A 160 -16.98 -26.57 -0.16
N VAL A 161 -15.84 -27.15 -0.56
CA VAL A 161 -14.56 -26.43 -0.66
C VAL A 161 -14.67 -25.23 -1.61
N ASP A 162 -15.43 -25.38 -2.70
CA ASP A 162 -15.69 -24.32 -3.68
C ASP A 162 -16.46 -23.15 -3.08
N TYR A 163 -17.53 -23.44 -2.32
CA TYR A 163 -18.28 -22.42 -1.59
C TYR A 163 -17.39 -21.69 -0.58
N PHE A 164 -16.64 -22.44 0.23
CA PHE A 164 -15.72 -21.86 1.20
C PHE A 164 -14.73 -20.90 0.54
N MET A 165 -14.11 -21.28 -0.60
CA MET A 165 -13.17 -20.42 -1.31
C MET A 165 -13.82 -19.13 -1.83
N LEU A 166 -15.03 -19.22 -2.38
CA LEU A 166 -15.79 -18.07 -2.86
C LEU A 166 -16.22 -17.15 -1.71
N ASP A 167 -16.74 -17.71 -0.62
CA ASP A 167 -17.16 -16.96 0.57
C ASP A 167 -16.00 -16.18 1.19
N GLN A 168 -14.86 -16.84 1.39
CA GLN A 168 -13.66 -16.16 1.93
C GLN A 168 -13.15 -15.05 1.00
N THR A 169 -13.28 -15.23 -0.32
CA THR A 169 -12.92 -14.17 -1.28
C THR A 169 -13.90 -13.00 -1.25
N LEU A 170 -15.21 -13.27 -1.16
CA LEU A 170 -16.21 -12.22 -1.01
C LEU A 170 -15.97 -11.41 0.27
N ASN A 171 -15.72 -12.09 1.40
CA ASN A 171 -15.37 -11.45 2.67
C ASN A 171 -14.09 -10.61 2.56
N PHE A 172 -13.06 -11.13 1.88
CA PHE A 172 -11.83 -10.37 1.61
C PHE A 172 -12.13 -9.10 0.80
N MET A 173 -12.88 -9.21 -0.31
CA MET A 173 -13.23 -8.07 -1.16
C MET A 173 -14.03 -7.02 -0.38
N GLN A 174 -15.00 -7.44 0.44
CA GLN A 174 -15.79 -6.53 1.26
C GLN A 174 -14.91 -5.79 2.28
N ASN A 175 -14.04 -6.50 3.00
CA ASN A 175 -13.15 -5.91 4.01
C ASN A 175 -12.10 -4.96 3.43
N ASN A 176 -11.78 -5.10 2.14
CA ASN A 176 -10.84 -4.23 1.43
C ASN A 176 -11.54 -3.17 0.56
N SER A 177 -12.83 -2.90 0.77
CA SER A 177 -13.62 -1.91 0.01
C SER A 177 -13.66 -2.15 -1.50
N LEU A 178 -13.51 -3.42 -1.92
CA LEU A 178 -13.63 -3.88 -3.31
C LEU A 178 -15.03 -4.42 -3.63
N GLY A 179 -15.86 -4.62 -2.60
CA GLY A 179 -17.28 -4.97 -2.74
C GLY A 179 -18.15 -3.76 -3.08
N THR A 180 -19.44 -3.81 -2.74
CA THR A 180 -20.28 -2.61 -2.77
C THR A 180 -19.79 -1.59 -1.74
N TYR A 181 -19.84 -0.29 -2.07
CA TYR A 181 -19.59 0.75 -1.07
C TYR A 181 -20.42 0.47 0.19
N GLY A 182 -19.77 0.48 1.36
CA GLY A 182 -20.48 0.37 2.63
C GLY A 182 -21.47 1.52 2.77
N GLU A 183 -22.58 1.28 3.46
CA GLU A 183 -23.49 2.34 3.83
C GLU A 183 -22.77 3.36 4.73
N ILE A 184 -23.02 4.65 4.51
CA ILE A 184 -22.59 5.67 5.47
C ILE A 184 -23.42 5.46 6.74
N THR A 185 -22.82 4.84 7.74
CA THR A 185 -23.52 4.57 9.00
C THR A 185 -23.54 5.82 9.89
N PRO A 186 -24.57 6.00 10.75
CA PRO A 186 -24.55 7.07 11.76
C PRO A 186 -23.31 7.03 12.65
N GLY A 187 -22.78 5.84 12.93
CA GLY A 187 -21.53 5.65 13.69
C GLY A 187 -20.32 6.23 12.96
N ALA A 188 -20.21 6.06 11.64
CA ALA A 188 -19.14 6.66 10.84
C ALA A 188 -19.20 8.21 10.87
N ILE A 189 -20.42 8.78 10.81
CA ILE A 189 -20.63 10.23 10.90
C ILE A 189 -20.26 10.75 12.31
N ALA A 190 -20.66 10.04 13.37
CA ALA A 190 -20.31 10.41 14.74
C ALA A 190 -18.79 10.34 14.98
N GLY A 191 -18.17 9.24 14.55
CA GLY A 191 -16.72 9.03 14.66
C GLY A 191 -15.90 10.07 13.89
N TYR A 192 -16.43 10.65 12.80
CA TYR A 192 -15.77 11.75 12.09
C TYR A 192 -15.53 12.96 13.01
N TRP A 193 -16.54 13.38 13.78
CA TRP A 193 -16.41 14.53 14.68
C TRP A 193 -15.49 14.24 15.87
N GLU A 194 -15.51 13.01 16.39
CA GLU A 194 -14.58 12.56 17.43
C GLU A 194 -13.13 12.59 16.91
N THR A 195 -12.90 12.10 15.70
CA THR A 195 -11.59 12.12 15.03
C THR A 195 -11.13 13.55 14.77
N PHE A 196 -12.04 14.43 14.33
CA PHE A 196 -11.75 15.85 14.14
C PHE A 196 -11.34 16.53 15.46
N GLY A 197 -12.06 16.23 16.55
CA GLY A 197 -11.72 16.70 17.89
C GLY A 197 -10.34 16.20 18.35
N LEU A 198 -10.05 14.92 18.15
CA LEU A 198 -8.77 14.31 18.48
C LEU A 198 -7.60 15.00 17.75
N LYS A 199 -7.74 15.27 16.44
CA LYS A 199 -6.72 15.99 15.67
C LYS A 199 -6.40 17.36 16.26
N ASN A 200 -7.41 18.11 16.71
CA ASN A 200 -7.19 19.41 17.35
C ASN A 200 -6.44 19.28 18.68
N VAL A 201 -6.79 18.30 19.51
CA VAL A 201 -6.07 18.04 20.78
C VAL A 201 -4.61 17.69 20.50
N VAL A 202 -4.36 16.78 19.56
CA VAL A 202 -3.00 16.39 19.17
C VAL A 202 -2.20 17.55 18.62
N ASN A 203 -2.79 18.38 17.74
CA ASN A 203 -2.14 19.58 17.21
C ASN A 203 -1.63 20.47 18.36
N ASN A 204 -2.48 20.74 19.36
CA ASN A 204 -2.10 21.56 20.51
C ASN A 204 -1.01 20.90 21.37
N LEU A 205 -1.13 19.59 21.64
CA LEU A 205 -0.12 18.85 22.41
C LEU A 205 1.26 18.96 21.75
N VAL A 206 1.33 18.72 20.43
CA VAL A 206 2.57 18.75 19.67
C VAL A 206 3.12 20.17 19.54
N GLU A 207 2.28 21.18 19.26
CA GLU A 207 2.69 22.58 19.16
C GLU A 207 3.33 23.07 20.47
N ASN A 208 2.77 22.67 21.62
CA ASN A 208 3.32 23.00 22.93
C ASN A 208 4.71 22.39 23.17
N LEU A 209 5.08 21.33 22.45
CA LEU A 209 6.42 20.75 22.57
C LEU A 209 7.50 21.60 21.87
N ARG A 210 7.11 22.51 20.97
CA ARG A 210 8.04 23.38 20.23
C ARG A 210 8.97 24.18 21.15
N VAL A 211 8.45 24.66 22.27
CA VAL A 211 9.16 25.53 23.23
C VAL A 211 9.94 24.74 24.30
N ARG A 212 10.00 23.41 24.21
CA ARG A 212 10.77 22.57 25.13
C ARG A 212 12.27 22.61 24.75
N GLU A 213 13.13 22.17 25.68
CA GLU A 213 14.58 22.17 25.48
C GLU A 213 15.06 20.95 24.67
N TRP A 214 15.10 21.08 23.34
CA TRP A 214 15.48 19.97 22.45
C TRP A 214 16.99 19.70 22.44
N ASP A 215 17.82 20.72 22.33
CA ASP A 215 19.27 20.57 22.16
C ASP A 215 19.97 19.92 23.36
N SER A 216 19.52 20.25 24.58
CA SER A 216 20.08 19.69 25.81
C SER A 216 19.77 18.19 25.93
N LYS A 217 18.62 17.76 25.40
CA LYS A 217 18.10 16.40 25.54
C LYS A 217 18.42 15.50 24.34
N CYS A 218 18.50 16.06 23.14
CA CYS A 218 18.75 15.36 21.88
C CYS A 218 20.12 15.74 21.34
N LYS A 219 21.18 15.22 21.95
CA LYS A 219 22.56 15.49 21.52
C LYS A 219 22.75 15.11 20.04
N ASN A 220 23.57 15.89 19.34
CA ASN A 220 23.91 15.74 17.92
C ASN A 220 22.76 16.05 16.94
N LEU A 221 21.60 16.53 17.41
CA LEU A 221 20.53 16.99 16.53
C LEU A 221 21.02 18.10 15.58
N GLN A 222 21.86 19.00 16.09
CA GLN A 222 22.47 20.07 15.33
C GLN A 222 23.39 19.60 14.19
N HIS A 223 23.96 18.38 14.27
CA HIS A 223 24.80 17.82 13.21
C HIS A 223 23.99 17.29 12.02
N CYS A 224 22.68 17.19 12.18
CA CYS A 224 21.77 16.72 11.14
C CYS A 224 21.17 17.87 10.32
N ASN A 225 21.39 19.13 10.72
CA ASN A 225 20.97 20.32 9.99
C ASN A 225 22.19 21.16 9.57
N THR A 226 22.59 21.06 8.31
CA THR A 226 23.74 21.77 7.72
C THR A 226 23.56 23.28 7.62
N GLN A 227 22.34 23.81 7.83
CA GLN A 227 22.01 25.23 7.67
C GLN A 227 21.60 25.95 8.96
N GLY A 228 21.92 25.37 10.12
CA GLY A 228 21.65 25.97 11.43
C GLY A 228 20.22 25.69 11.89
N PHE A 229 20.09 24.75 12.81
CA PHE A 229 18.88 24.54 13.59
C PHE A 229 18.93 25.43 14.83
N THR A 230 17.89 26.22 15.07
CA THR A 230 17.73 26.99 16.31
C THR A 230 16.52 26.56 17.12
N GLU A 231 15.39 26.28 16.46
CA GLU A 231 14.17 25.79 17.12
C GLU A 231 13.38 24.85 16.19
N PRO A 232 12.63 23.87 16.74
CA PRO A 232 11.69 23.08 15.96
C PRO A 232 10.61 23.95 15.31
N ILE A 233 10.20 23.59 14.09
CA ILE A 233 9.10 24.24 13.39
C ILE A 233 7.86 23.35 13.48
N PHE A 234 6.80 23.86 14.11
CA PHE A 234 5.52 23.16 14.13
C PHE A 234 4.86 23.21 12.75
N ARG A 235 4.42 22.05 12.26
CA ARG A 235 3.64 21.90 11.03
C ARG A 235 2.31 21.24 11.35
N LYS A 236 1.26 22.03 11.18
CA LYS A 236 -0.12 21.54 11.21
C LYS A 236 -0.44 20.85 9.89
N GLU A 237 -0.76 19.56 9.97
CA GLU A 237 -1.36 18.74 8.90
C GLU A 237 -0.80 18.97 7.49
N ARG A 238 0.43 18.48 7.26
CA ARG A 238 1.07 18.49 5.95
C ARG A 238 1.30 17.05 5.50
N TRP A 239 0.79 16.68 4.32
CA TRP A 239 0.93 15.32 3.76
C TRP A 239 0.44 14.20 4.68
N GLY A 240 -0.65 14.42 5.43
CA GLY A 240 -1.18 13.40 6.33
C GLY A 240 -0.50 13.31 7.71
N ARG A 241 0.48 14.18 8.01
CA ARG A 241 1.17 14.22 9.32
C ARG A 241 1.07 15.57 10.04
N VAL A 242 1.15 15.53 11.36
CA VAL A 242 1.32 16.69 12.26
C VAL A 242 2.59 16.50 13.07
N GLY A 243 3.43 17.52 13.23
CA GLY A 243 4.66 17.34 13.98
C GLY A 243 5.55 18.55 14.03
N LEU A 244 6.76 18.30 14.51
CA LEU A 244 7.86 19.23 14.56
C LEU A 244 8.91 18.83 13.50
N GLU A 245 9.20 19.77 12.61
CA GLU A 245 10.36 19.69 11.72
C GLU A 245 11.59 20.17 12.51
N MET A 246 12.59 19.31 12.68
CA MET A 246 13.85 19.61 13.36
C MET A 246 14.88 20.22 12.40
N TYR A 247 14.41 20.99 11.42
CA TYR A 247 15.20 21.60 10.37
C TYR A 247 14.51 22.87 9.84
N SER A 248 15.29 23.84 9.38
CA SER A 248 14.82 25.12 8.85
C SER A 248 14.65 25.10 7.33
N ASN A 249 15.60 24.48 6.63
CA ASN A 249 15.56 24.16 5.21
C ASN A 249 15.79 22.65 5.04
N TRP A 250 15.19 22.06 4.01
CA TRP A 250 15.32 20.63 3.76
C TRP A 250 16.73 20.29 3.28
N SER A 251 17.50 19.47 4.04
CA SER A 251 18.43 18.44 3.52
C SER A 251 19.57 18.04 4.48
N PRO A 252 19.61 16.80 5.02
CA PRO A 252 18.49 15.93 5.42
C PRO A 252 17.65 16.56 6.53
N GLY A 253 16.47 16.01 6.80
CA GLY A 253 15.55 16.54 7.81
C GLY A 253 15.00 15.46 8.73
N ILE A 254 15.13 15.69 10.05
CA ILE A 254 14.42 14.89 11.06
C ILE A 254 13.05 15.52 11.31
N PHE A 255 12.01 14.70 11.26
CA PHE A 255 10.66 15.05 11.68
C PHE A 255 10.25 14.18 12.87
N ALA A 256 9.60 14.76 13.88
CA ALA A 256 8.99 14.01 14.98
C ALA A 256 7.52 14.43 15.12
N GLY A 257 6.60 13.47 15.08
CA GLY A 257 5.18 13.80 15.03
C GLY A 257 4.26 12.59 15.02
N ILE A 258 3.05 12.80 14.54
CA ILE A 258 1.98 11.80 14.43
C ILE A 258 1.53 11.70 12.97
N LEU A 259 1.29 10.47 12.52
CA LEU A 259 0.87 10.15 11.18
C LEU A 259 -0.59 9.72 11.11
N TRP A 260 -1.42 10.49 10.40
CA TRP A 260 -2.86 10.26 10.24
C TRP A 260 -3.20 9.49 8.97
N ASP A 261 -2.44 9.73 7.90
CA ASP A 261 -2.66 9.17 6.58
C ASP A 261 -1.33 8.67 6.03
N TYR A 262 -1.28 7.39 5.66
CA TYR A 262 -0.08 6.66 5.30
C TYR A 262 0.19 6.63 3.79
N SER A 263 -0.77 7.08 2.98
CA SER A 263 -0.77 6.95 1.52
C SER A 263 0.48 7.52 0.84
N ASN A 264 1.06 8.60 1.37
CA ASN A 264 2.23 9.27 0.80
C ASN A 264 3.55 8.96 1.55
N HIS A 265 3.61 7.81 2.22
CA HIS A 265 4.68 7.53 3.17
C HIS A 265 5.33 6.15 3.02
N GLY A 266 4.83 5.32 2.10
CA GLY A 266 5.40 4.01 1.79
C GLY A 266 5.37 3.03 2.97
N ILE A 267 4.49 3.26 3.95
CA ILE A 267 4.29 2.43 5.14
C ILE A 267 2.79 2.19 5.35
N GLU A 268 2.44 1.14 6.08
CA GLU A 268 1.07 0.84 6.51
C GLU A 268 0.95 1.04 8.02
N PRO A 269 -0.18 1.46 8.59
CA PRO A 269 -0.36 1.67 10.04
C PRO A 269 0.11 0.48 10.90
N LEU A 270 0.79 0.77 12.01
CA LEU A 270 1.31 -0.27 12.91
C LEU A 270 0.18 -1.13 13.53
N ASN A 271 -0.95 -0.51 13.86
CA ASN A 271 -2.12 -1.21 14.42
C ASN A 271 -3.43 -0.54 13.99
N GLU A 272 -3.96 -0.98 12.85
CA GLU A 272 -5.18 -0.43 12.21
C GLU A 272 -6.41 -0.38 13.11
N LYS A 273 -6.56 -1.33 14.04
CA LYS A 273 -7.82 -1.51 14.78
C LYS A 273 -7.78 -0.98 16.21
N ASN A 274 -6.63 -1.05 16.89
CA ASN A 274 -6.58 -0.82 18.35
C ASN A 274 -5.48 0.15 18.82
N GLY A 275 -4.59 0.62 17.93
CA GLY A 275 -3.45 1.48 18.34
C GLY A 275 -3.61 2.97 18.01
N GLY A 276 -4.60 3.34 17.20
CA GLY A 276 -4.72 4.70 16.68
C GLY A 276 -3.60 5.06 15.71
N PRO A 277 -3.39 6.36 15.42
CA PRO A 277 -2.33 6.82 14.52
C PRO A 277 -0.94 6.52 15.08
N ASP A 278 0.06 6.44 14.20
CA ASP A 278 1.45 6.17 14.61
C ASP A 278 2.12 7.47 15.06
N VAL A 279 2.79 7.43 16.21
CA VAL A 279 3.86 8.36 16.58
C VAL A 279 5.10 7.99 15.76
N VAL A 280 5.66 8.94 15.01
CA VAL A 280 6.77 8.70 14.08
C VAL A 280 7.93 9.66 14.30
N ILE A 281 9.15 9.14 14.16
CA ILE A 281 10.37 9.90 13.96
C ILE A 281 10.93 9.49 12.61
N LEU A 282 11.01 10.44 11.69
CA LEU A 282 11.32 10.21 10.28
C LEU A 282 12.60 10.93 9.90
N VAL A 283 13.41 10.29 9.05
CA VAL A 283 14.53 10.95 8.35
C VAL A 283 14.17 11.04 6.87
N ASP A 284 14.03 12.26 6.38
CA ASP A 284 13.78 12.56 4.97
C ASP A 284 15.04 13.20 4.33
N LEU A 285 15.46 12.72 3.17
CA LEU A 285 16.60 13.16 2.37
C LEU A 285 16.15 13.94 1.14
N PRO A 286 16.97 14.88 0.62
CA PRO A 286 16.70 15.43 -0.70
C PRO A 286 16.68 14.31 -1.76
N GLU A 287 15.82 14.47 -2.76
CA GLU A 287 15.77 13.55 -3.92
C GLU A 287 17.14 13.46 -4.62
N VAL A 288 17.81 14.61 -4.77
CA VAL A 288 19.19 14.70 -5.22
C VAL A 288 20.10 14.34 -4.04
N GLY A 289 20.56 13.10 -3.99
CA GLY A 289 21.47 12.60 -2.95
C GLY A 289 21.03 11.27 -2.34
N TYR A 290 19.76 10.90 -2.47
CA TYR A 290 19.22 9.66 -1.88
C TYR A 290 20.05 8.42 -2.27
N ALA A 291 20.20 8.15 -3.57
CA ALA A 291 20.97 7.01 -4.07
C ALA A 291 22.47 7.10 -3.74
N GLN A 292 23.02 8.32 -3.65
CA GLN A 292 24.42 8.53 -3.30
C GLN A 292 24.66 8.13 -1.83
N VAL A 293 23.74 8.49 -0.94
CA VAL A 293 23.84 8.13 0.47
C VAL A 293 23.61 6.64 0.68
N THR A 294 22.51 6.09 0.14
CA THR A 294 22.13 4.69 0.40
C THR A 294 23.09 3.67 -0.19
N SER A 295 23.90 4.05 -1.20
CA SER A 295 24.94 3.18 -1.76
C SER A 295 26.24 3.14 -0.94
N THR A 296 26.38 3.94 0.12
CA THR A 296 27.61 3.97 0.93
C THR A 296 27.67 2.86 1.99
N GLN A 297 28.89 2.42 2.30
CA GLN A 297 29.13 1.52 3.45
C GLN A 297 28.71 2.17 4.77
N ALA A 298 28.88 3.48 4.92
CA ALA A 298 28.47 4.22 6.11
C ALA A 298 26.95 4.13 6.36
N CYS A 299 26.13 4.22 5.30
CA CYS A 299 24.68 4.05 5.41
C CYS A 299 24.31 2.60 5.76
N THR A 300 24.98 1.62 5.15
CA THR A 300 24.79 0.19 5.47
C THR A 300 25.11 -0.10 6.94
N ASP A 301 26.25 0.37 7.43
CA ASP A 301 26.68 0.20 8.82
C ASP A 301 25.71 0.89 9.80
N TYR A 302 25.21 2.07 9.43
CA TYR A 302 24.21 2.79 10.21
C TYR A 302 22.90 2.02 10.35
N PHE A 303 22.37 1.45 9.25
CA PHE A 303 21.20 0.59 9.30
C PHE A 303 21.42 -0.67 10.14
N GLN A 304 22.59 -1.31 10.03
CA GLN A 304 22.92 -2.48 10.85
C GLN A 304 22.92 -2.15 12.34
N LYS A 305 23.49 -1.01 12.74
CA LYS A 305 23.48 -0.55 14.13
C LYS A 305 22.06 -0.30 14.64
N LEU A 306 21.22 0.36 13.85
CA LEU A 306 19.83 0.62 14.22
C LEU A 306 19.02 -0.68 14.31
N ASN A 307 19.20 -1.62 13.38
CA ASN A 307 18.55 -2.94 13.45
C ASN A 307 18.96 -3.75 14.69
N GLN A 308 20.17 -3.53 15.22
CA GLN A 308 20.60 -4.14 16.48
C GLN A 308 20.10 -3.39 17.71
N ASN A 309 19.77 -2.10 17.58
CA ASN A 309 19.41 -1.25 18.71
C ASN A 309 18.46 -0.11 18.29
N HIS A 310 17.17 -0.44 18.19
CA HIS A 310 16.09 0.51 17.93
C HIS A 310 15.16 0.69 19.16
N GLY A 311 15.56 0.17 20.32
CA GLY A 311 14.74 0.16 21.53
C GLY A 311 13.38 -0.50 21.30
N ASP A 312 12.34 0.09 21.87
CA ASP A 312 10.96 -0.41 21.71
C ASP A 312 10.23 0.19 20.48
N PHE A 313 10.95 0.79 19.54
CA PHE A 313 10.35 1.30 18.30
C PHE A 313 10.24 0.19 17.26
N ASP A 314 9.18 0.25 16.46
CA ASP A 314 9.15 -0.43 15.16
C ASP A 314 10.03 0.38 14.18
N LEU A 315 10.93 -0.29 13.49
CA LEU A 315 11.92 0.32 12.59
C LEU A 315 11.64 -0.10 11.15
N ILE A 316 11.54 0.90 10.27
CA ILE A 316 11.46 0.72 8.82
C ILE A 316 12.58 1.53 8.18
N HIS A 317 13.33 0.93 7.28
CA HIS A 317 14.33 1.62 6.46
C HIS A 317 14.07 1.39 4.97
N PHE A 318 14.42 2.36 4.14
CA PHE A 318 14.20 2.33 2.70
C PHE A 318 15.55 2.33 1.97
N PRO A 319 16.11 1.16 1.63
CA PRO A 319 17.44 1.10 1.01
C PRO A 319 17.43 1.60 -0.45
N GLU A 320 16.28 1.54 -1.12
CA GLU A 320 16.12 1.98 -2.51
C GLU A 320 15.29 3.27 -2.60
N PRO A 321 15.63 4.20 -3.52
CA PRO A 321 14.81 5.37 -3.81
C PRO A 321 13.48 4.92 -4.43
N LYS A 322 12.44 4.76 -3.62
CA LYS A 322 11.08 4.44 -4.08
C LYS A 322 10.23 5.70 -4.11
N ASP A 323 10.25 6.56 -5.12
CA ASP A 323 9.37 7.75 -5.21
C ASP A 323 9.23 8.59 -3.90
N HIS A 324 10.16 8.44 -2.96
CA HIS A 324 10.03 8.82 -1.57
C HIS A 324 11.40 9.26 -1.10
N TRP A 325 11.42 10.44 -0.53
CA TRP A 325 12.56 11.06 0.14
C TRP A 325 12.94 10.37 1.46
N ARG A 326 12.23 9.32 1.87
CA ARG A 326 12.30 8.80 3.24
C ARG A 326 13.36 7.74 3.42
N LEU A 327 14.33 7.98 4.30
CA LEU A 327 15.37 7.01 4.61
C LEU A 327 14.94 6.01 5.70
N ILE A 328 14.42 6.52 6.82
CA ILE A 328 14.10 5.73 8.03
C ILE A 328 12.80 6.23 8.67
N VAL A 329 12.05 5.30 9.26
CA VAL A 329 10.98 5.52 10.24
C VAL A 329 11.27 4.75 11.50
N LEU A 330 11.24 5.45 12.64
CA LEU A 330 10.99 4.85 13.94
C LEU A 330 9.55 5.17 14.33
N ARG A 331 8.78 4.18 14.78
CA ARG A 331 7.38 4.42 15.15
C ARG A 331 6.87 3.61 16.33
N LYS A 332 5.82 4.13 16.94
CA LYS A 332 5.02 3.51 18.01
C LYS A 332 3.55 3.86 17.81
N SER A 333 2.64 3.06 18.35
CA SER A 333 1.23 3.44 18.44
C SER A 333 1.06 4.64 19.37
N LEU A 334 0.26 5.64 18.96
CA LEU A 334 -0.11 6.75 19.85
C LEU A 334 -0.87 6.25 21.09
N GLY A 335 -1.71 5.24 20.92
CA GLY A 335 -2.42 4.57 22.03
C GLY A 335 -1.46 4.04 23.09
N ASP A 336 -0.38 3.37 22.68
CA ASP A 336 0.63 2.83 23.60
C ASP A 336 1.42 3.95 24.29
N VAL A 337 1.79 5.00 23.54
CA VAL A 337 2.54 6.15 24.10
C VAL A 337 1.72 6.89 25.17
N LEU A 338 0.41 6.99 24.98
CA LEU A 338 -0.50 7.69 25.90
C LEU A 338 -1.14 6.77 26.94
N GLN A 339 -0.85 5.47 26.92
CA GLN A 339 -1.48 4.51 27.81
C GLN A 339 -1.23 4.88 29.29
N GLY A 340 -2.32 5.01 30.04
CA GLY A 340 -2.29 5.38 31.45
C GLY A 340 -1.84 6.82 31.74
N LYS A 341 -1.68 7.69 30.72
CA LYS A 341 -1.33 9.11 30.89
C LYS A 341 -2.59 9.94 31.00
N GLN A 342 -2.83 10.51 32.17
CA GLN A 342 -4.04 11.28 32.46
C GLN A 342 -3.75 12.78 32.36
N GLY A 343 -4.55 13.46 31.54
CA GLY A 343 -4.48 14.91 31.38
C GLY A 343 -3.33 15.40 30.50
N GLN A 344 -3.43 16.66 30.12
CA GLN A 344 -2.60 17.28 29.10
C GLN A 344 -1.09 17.17 29.38
N LYS A 345 -0.65 17.52 30.60
CA LYS A 345 0.79 17.59 30.93
C LYS A 345 1.48 16.22 30.88
N GLU A 346 0.80 15.17 31.33
CA GLU A 346 1.36 13.81 31.26
C GLU A 346 1.48 13.33 29.81
N GLN A 347 0.49 13.64 28.98
CA GLN A 347 0.47 13.30 27.56
C GLN A 347 1.54 14.08 26.77
N GLU A 348 1.68 15.39 27.02
CA GLU A 348 2.76 16.21 26.45
C GLU A 348 4.13 15.65 26.82
N ASN A 349 4.34 15.30 28.10
CA ASN A 349 5.60 14.74 28.54
C ASN A 349 5.86 13.36 27.89
N ALA A 350 4.85 12.48 27.79
CA ALA A 350 5.01 11.17 27.17
C ALA A 350 5.38 11.28 25.67
N LEU A 351 4.73 12.19 24.94
CA LEU A 351 5.09 12.50 23.54
C LEU A 351 6.50 13.07 23.45
N TYR A 352 6.84 14.03 24.32
CA TYR A 352 8.15 14.66 24.33
C TYR A 352 9.28 13.65 24.59
N GLU A 353 9.14 12.80 25.62
CA GLU A 353 10.11 11.72 25.89
C GLU A 353 10.24 10.78 24.69
N THR A 354 9.12 10.35 24.11
CA THR A 354 9.11 9.45 22.96
C THR A 354 9.82 10.07 21.76
N PHE A 355 9.55 11.34 21.44
CA PHE A 355 10.23 12.05 20.35
C PHE A 355 11.72 12.16 20.62
N CYS A 356 12.11 12.53 21.85
CA CYS A 356 13.52 12.61 22.23
C CYS A 356 14.22 11.25 22.12
N ASP A 357 13.60 10.18 22.54
CA ASP A 357 14.21 8.85 22.51
C ASP A 357 14.40 8.35 21.07
N GLY A 358 13.42 8.56 20.20
CA GLY A 358 13.56 8.27 18.77
C GLY A 358 14.66 9.11 18.11
N ILE A 359 14.71 10.42 18.40
CA ILE A 359 15.76 11.30 17.88
C ILE A 359 17.13 10.85 18.37
N LYS A 360 17.31 10.56 19.67
CA LYS A 360 18.60 10.09 20.22
C LYS A 360 19.06 8.80 19.58
N LEU A 361 18.14 7.88 19.24
CA LEU A 361 18.48 6.65 18.52
C LEU A 361 19.07 6.97 17.14
N LEU A 362 18.43 7.88 16.40
CA LEU A 362 18.90 8.29 15.07
C LEU A 362 20.20 9.11 15.11
N THR A 363 20.37 9.98 16.10
CA THR A 363 21.53 10.89 16.18
C THR A 363 22.68 10.31 17.01
N LYS A 364 22.57 9.06 17.47
CA LYS A 364 23.57 8.41 18.31
C LYS A 364 24.93 8.43 17.63
N ASP A 365 25.95 8.81 18.40
CA ASP A 365 27.36 8.90 17.96
C ASP A 365 27.63 9.84 16.76
N GLY A 366 26.63 10.63 16.35
CA GLY A 366 26.69 11.52 15.19
C GLY A 366 26.67 10.79 13.85
N ASP A 367 26.32 9.50 13.82
CA ASP A 367 26.42 8.66 12.62
C ASP A 367 25.52 9.16 11.49
N LEU A 368 24.32 9.65 11.80
CA LEU A 368 23.45 10.28 10.81
C LEU A 368 24.14 11.50 10.17
N GLY A 369 24.79 12.37 10.95
CA GLY A 369 25.54 13.51 10.41
C GLY A 369 26.76 13.14 9.55
N ARG A 370 27.21 11.87 9.57
CA ARG A 370 28.36 11.37 8.79
C ARG A 370 27.97 10.72 7.48
N LEU A 371 26.68 10.53 7.21
CA LEU A 371 26.25 10.12 5.89
C LEU A 371 26.54 11.29 4.94
N ASN A 372 27.18 11.00 3.80
CA ASN A 372 27.58 12.04 2.83
C ASN A 372 26.33 12.55 2.10
N TRP A 373 25.59 13.46 2.75
CA TRP A 373 24.38 14.09 2.23
C TRP A 373 24.67 15.14 1.16
#